data_AF-A0A2N7WG96-F1
#
_entry.id   AF-A0A2N7WG96-F1
#
_cell.length_a   1.000
_cell.length_b   1.000
_cell.length_c   1.000
_cell.angle_alpha   90.00
_cell.angle_beta   90.00
_cell.angle_gamma   90.00
#
_symmetry.space_group_name_H-M   'P 1'
#
loop_
_entity.id
_entity.type
_entity.pdbx_description
1 polymer ?
#
loop_
_entity_poly.entity_id
_entity_poly.type
_entity_poly.pdbx_seq_one_letter_code
_entity_poly.pdbx_strand_id
1 'polypeptide(L)'
;MDTIRLRPVPPLPDVQQNSEAVARFGARLAVLCKFVDAVLPQLAADQCLRIESSFRQGIEELLSRTEDMVTPLAYHTTLMEQTNVMLEALAQRGGM
;
A
#
# COMPACT_ATOMS: atom_id res chain seq x y z
N MET A 1 33.88 -44.23 -10.99
CA MET A 1 33.69 -43.00 -10.19
C MET A 1 32.82 -42.10 -11.03
N ASP A 2 31.50 -42.31 -10.93
CA ASP A 2 30.52 -41.62 -11.77
C ASP A 2 29.99 -40.39 -11.05
N THR A 3 30.41 -39.23 -11.55
CA THR A 3 29.98 -37.92 -11.09
C THR A 3 28.49 -37.73 -11.39
N ILE A 4 27.64 -37.77 -10.37
CA ILE A 4 26.22 -37.44 -10.47
C ILE A 4 26.10 -35.97 -10.86
N ARG A 5 25.78 -35.70 -12.13
CA ARG A 5 25.37 -34.37 -12.58
C ARG A 5 24.00 -34.05 -11.96
N LEU A 6 23.99 -33.16 -10.97
CA LEU A 6 22.76 -32.54 -10.46
C LEU A 6 22.09 -31.77 -11.61
N ARG A 7 20.87 -32.17 -11.99
CA ARG A 7 20.02 -31.37 -12.87
C ARG A 7 19.56 -30.12 -12.10
N PRO A 8 19.61 -28.92 -12.70
CA PRO A 8 19.08 -27.72 -12.06
C PRO A 8 17.57 -27.90 -11.82
N VAL A 9 17.15 -27.68 -10.57
CA VAL A 9 15.74 -27.67 -10.20
C VAL A 9 15.11 -26.46 -10.89
N PRO A 10 14.07 -26.64 -11.74
CA PRO A 10 13.38 -25.52 -12.34
C PRO A 10 12.78 -24.64 -11.23
N PRO A 11 12.87 -23.31 -11.33
CA PRO A 11 12.23 -22.43 -10.35
C PRO A 11 10.73 -22.78 -10.28
N LEU A 12 10.22 -22.95 -9.07
CA LEU A 12 8.81 -23.21 -8.87
C LEU A 12 8.01 -22.07 -9.55
N PRO A 13 7.06 -22.36 -10.44
CA PRO A 13 6.34 -21.34 -11.21
C PRO A 13 5.67 -20.29 -10.31
N ASP A 14 5.32 -20.70 -9.10
CA ASP A 14 4.71 -19.89 -8.05
C ASP A 14 5.63 -18.75 -7.55
N VAL A 15 6.94 -18.99 -7.41
CA VAL A 15 7.87 -17.97 -6.89
C VAL A 15 8.07 -16.85 -7.92
N GLN A 16 8.20 -17.20 -9.19
CA GLN A 16 8.40 -16.21 -10.25
C GLN A 16 7.13 -15.39 -10.51
N GLN A 17 5.96 -16.03 -10.53
CA GLN A 17 4.67 -15.33 -10.63
C GLN A 17 4.41 -14.43 -9.43
N ASN A 18 4.69 -14.90 -8.21
CA ASN A 18 4.55 -14.09 -7.00
C ASN A 18 5.52 -12.89 -7.02
N SER A 19 6.76 -13.08 -7.47
CA SER A 19 7.73 -11.98 -7.60
C SER A 19 7.27 -10.91 -8.59
N GLU A 20 6.63 -11.30 -9.68
CA GLU A 20 6.11 -10.36 -10.68
C GLU A 20 4.86 -9.62 -10.17
N ALA A 21 4.00 -10.31 -9.43
CA ALA A 21 2.85 -9.69 -8.76
C ALA A 21 3.30 -8.65 -7.73
N VAL A 22 4.28 -8.98 -6.89
CA VAL A 22 4.89 -8.06 -5.93
C VAL A 22 5.57 -6.89 -6.62
N ALA A 23 6.31 -7.12 -7.71
CA ALA A 23 6.94 -6.06 -8.49
C ALA A 23 5.91 -5.09 -9.08
N ARG A 24 4.81 -5.60 -9.66
CA ARG A 24 3.71 -4.78 -10.18
C ARG A 24 3.02 -3.98 -9.07
N PHE A 25 2.78 -4.61 -7.92
CA PHE A 25 2.19 -3.93 -6.76
C PHE A 25 3.11 -2.80 -6.26
N GLY A 26 4.40 -3.09 -6.11
CA GLY A 26 5.40 -2.09 -5.72
C GLY A 26 5.50 -0.93 -6.71
N ALA A 27 5.45 -1.21 -8.02
CA ALA A 27 5.44 -0.16 -9.04
C ALA A 27 4.19 0.74 -8.95
N ARG A 28 3.00 0.16 -8.74
CA ARG A 28 1.75 0.92 -8.52
C ARG A 28 1.84 1.79 -7.28
N LEU A 29 2.33 1.22 -6.16
CA LEU A 29 2.51 1.95 -4.91
C LEU A 29 3.48 3.12 -5.09
N ALA A 30 4.62 2.91 -5.76
CA ALA A 30 5.59 3.95 -6.03
C ALA A 30 4.99 5.12 -6.83
N VAL A 31 4.17 4.84 -7.85
CA VAL A 31 3.46 5.88 -8.63
C VAL A 31 2.47 6.64 -7.74
N LEU A 32 1.70 5.94 -6.91
CA LEU A 32 0.75 6.58 -5.97
C LEU A 32 1.47 7.48 -4.98
N CYS A 33 2.58 7.04 -4.38
CA CYS A 33 3.40 7.86 -3.49
C CYS A 33 3.91 9.11 -4.22
N LYS A 34 4.40 8.97 -5.45
CA LYS A 34 4.86 10.13 -6.24
C LYS A 34 3.75 11.09 -6.62
N PHE A 35 2.54 10.58 -6.85
CA PHE A 35 1.38 11.43 -7.07
C PHE A 35 1.03 12.23 -5.81
N VAL A 36 1.03 11.60 -4.64
CA VAL A 36 0.80 12.27 -3.35
C VAL A 36 1.87 13.33 -3.10
N ASP A 37 3.16 13.00 -3.29
CA ASP A 37 4.29 13.93 -3.16
C ASP A 37 4.11 15.18 -4.05
N ALA A 38 3.53 15.02 -5.24
CA ALA A 38 3.33 16.12 -6.19
C ALA A 38 2.08 16.96 -5.88
N VAL A 39 1.02 16.34 -5.39
CA VAL A 39 -0.28 17.00 -5.15
C VAL A 39 -0.35 17.67 -3.79
N LEU A 40 0.09 16.97 -2.73
CA LEU A 40 -0.06 17.42 -1.35
C LEU A 40 0.52 18.83 -1.11
N PRO A 41 1.71 19.19 -1.66
CA PRO A 41 2.28 20.54 -1.48
C PRO A 41 1.52 21.66 -2.21
N GLN A 42 0.57 21.33 -3.08
CA GLN A 42 -0.23 22.30 -3.83
C GLN A 42 -1.61 22.56 -3.19
N LEU A 43 -2.02 21.74 -2.21
CA LEU A 43 -3.33 21.85 -1.59
C LEU A 43 -3.41 23.04 -0.62
N ALA A 44 -4.53 23.76 -0.64
CA ALA A 44 -4.84 24.76 0.37
C ALA A 44 -5.27 24.08 1.69
N ALA A 45 -5.15 24.79 2.81
CA ALA A 45 -5.48 24.25 4.13
C ALA A 45 -6.94 23.75 4.24
N ASP A 46 -7.88 24.49 3.65
CA ASP A 46 -9.30 24.11 3.61
C ASP A 46 -9.54 22.85 2.75
N GLN A 47 -8.75 22.65 1.70
CA GLN A 47 -8.78 21.44 0.88
C GLN A 47 -8.23 20.25 1.66
N CYS A 48 -7.15 20.43 2.43
CA CYS A 48 -6.59 19.38 3.28
C CYS A 48 -7.59 18.86 4.31
N LEU A 49 -8.33 19.75 4.98
CA LEU A 49 -9.38 19.35 5.94
C LEU A 49 -10.52 18.57 5.29
N ARG A 50 -10.99 19.01 4.10
CA ARG A 50 -12.01 18.27 3.35
C ARG A 50 -11.53 16.90 2.90
N ILE A 51 -10.28 16.83 2.42
CA ILE A 51 -9.65 15.58 2.00
C ILE A 51 -9.44 14.65 3.19
N GLU A 52 -9.01 15.14 4.35
CA GLU A 52 -8.90 14.35 5.58
C GLU A 52 -10.22 13.68 5.92
N SER A 53 -11.32 14.44 5.98
CA SER A 53 -12.64 13.90 6.30
C SER A 53 -13.07 12.84 5.29
N SER A 54 -12.90 13.10 3.98
CA SER A 54 -13.23 12.15 2.93
C SER A 54 -12.33 10.90 2.95
N PHE A 55 -11.06 11.06 3.30
CA PHE A 55 -10.10 9.96 3.36
C PHE A 55 -10.41 9.03 4.53
N ARG A 56 -10.70 9.57 5.72
CA ARG A 56 -11.13 8.77 6.89
C ARG A 56 -12.37 7.96 6.57
N GLN A 57 -13.39 8.59 5.99
CA GLN A 57 -14.61 7.92 5.58
C GLN A 57 -14.32 6.77 4.59
N GLY A 58 -13.47 7.00 3.58
CA GLY A 58 -13.09 5.96 2.63
C GLY A 58 -12.39 4.75 3.28
N ILE A 59 -11.56 4.98 4.31
CA ILE A 59 -10.93 3.91 5.07
C ILE A 59 -11.95 3.15 5.92
N GLU A 60 -12.87 3.84 6.57
CA GLU A 60 -13.97 3.21 7.33
C GLU A 60 -14.87 2.35 6.42
N GLU A 61 -15.19 2.85 5.22
CA GLU A 61 -15.91 2.09 4.20
C GLU A 61 -15.12 0.86 3.72
N LEU A 62 -13.80 0.98 3.56
CA LEU A 62 -12.95 -0.15 3.22
C LEU A 62 -12.93 -1.21 4.34
N LEU A 63 -12.82 -0.77 5.60
CA LEU A 63 -12.81 -1.67 6.75
C LEU A 63 -14.13 -2.40 6.88
N SER A 64 -15.27 -1.70 6.83
CA SER A 64 -16.59 -2.33 6.92
C SER A 64 -16.83 -3.37 5.83
N ARG A 65 -16.31 -3.16 4.61
CA ARG A 65 -16.38 -4.15 3.52
C ARG A 65 -15.45 -5.35 3.72
N THR A 66 -14.41 -5.20 4.53
CA THR A 66 -13.41 -6.24 4.77
C THR A 66 -13.57 -6.94 6.13
N GLU A 67 -14.56 -6.56 6.94
CA GLU A 67 -14.86 -7.19 8.23
C GLU A 67 -15.14 -8.70 8.11
N ASP A 68 -15.83 -9.13 7.06
CA ASP A 68 -16.15 -10.55 6.80
C ASP A 68 -14.98 -11.31 6.14
N MET A 69 -13.91 -10.63 5.75
CA MET A 69 -12.75 -11.25 5.12
C MET A 69 -11.73 -11.67 6.16
N VAL A 70 -11.28 -12.92 6.12
CA VAL A 70 -10.10 -13.37 6.88
C VAL A 70 -8.86 -12.75 6.25
N THR A 71 -8.51 -11.53 6.67
CA THR A 71 -7.27 -10.89 6.25
C THR A 71 -6.15 -11.19 7.25
N PRO A 72 -4.89 -11.31 6.80
CA PRO A 72 -3.76 -11.45 7.71
C PRO A 72 -3.66 -10.23 8.64
N LEU A 73 -3.27 -10.43 9.90
CA LEU A 73 -3.03 -9.31 10.84
C LEU A 73 -2.10 -8.25 10.25
N ALA A 74 -1.06 -8.68 9.51
CA ALA A 74 -0.13 -7.80 8.83
C ALA A 74 -0.81 -6.85 7.84
N TYR A 75 -1.90 -7.27 7.19
CA TYR A 75 -2.68 -6.41 6.30
C TYR A 75 -3.37 -5.29 7.08
N HIS A 76 -4.09 -5.62 8.16
CA HIS A 76 -4.76 -4.62 9.01
C HIS A 76 -3.76 -3.65 9.64
N THR A 77 -2.66 -4.15 10.20
CA THR A 77 -1.62 -3.30 10.79
C THR A 77 -1.04 -2.35 9.77
N THR A 78 -0.65 -2.85 8.59
CA THR A 78 -0.10 -2.00 7.52
C THR A 78 -1.12 -0.97 7.04
N LEU A 79 -2.40 -1.34 6.90
CA LEU A 79 -3.47 -0.43 6.50
C LEU A 79 -3.63 0.72 7.50
N MET A 80 -3.63 0.42 8.80
CA MET A 80 -3.72 1.44 9.86
C MET A 80 -2.49 2.36 9.86
N GLU A 81 -1.28 1.79 9.78
CA GLU A 81 -0.04 2.55 9.74
C GLU A 81 -0.01 3.51 8.55
N GLN A 82 -0.32 3.02 7.34
CA GLN A 82 -0.34 3.85 6.14
C GLN A 82 -1.44 4.92 6.19
N THR A 83 -2.60 4.60 6.77
CA THR A 83 -3.68 5.57 6.99
C THR A 83 -3.20 6.72 7.86
N ASN A 84 -2.55 6.41 8.98
CA ASN A 84 -2.04 7.43 9.91
C ASN A 84 -0.96 8.30 9.26
N VAL A 85 -0.03 7.71 8.48
CA VAL A 85 0.99 8.48 7.76
C VAL A 85 0.36 9.52 6.82
N MET A 86 -0.69 9.14 6.07
CA MET A 86 -1.37 10.08 5.17
C MET A 86 -2.14 11.17 5.93
N LEU A 87 -2.76 10.82 7.06
CA LEU A 87 -3.47 11.78 7.92
C LEU A 87 -2.53 12.79 8.56
N GLU A 88 -1.36 12.35 9.05
CA GLU A 88 -0.33 13.23 9.57
C GLU A 88 0.18 14.19 8.49
N ALA A 89 0.37 13.71 7.26
CA ALA A 89 0.79 14.54 6.14
C ALA A 89 -0.27 15.61 5.78
N LEU A 90 -1.56 15.26 5.85
CA LEU A 90 -2.66 16.20 5.67
C LEU A 90 -2.75 17.23 6.81
N ALA A 91 -2.58 16.80 8.06
CA ALA A 91 -2.62 17.68 9.23
C ALA A 91 -1.49 18.72 9.21
N GLN A 92 -0.26 18.27 8.93
CA GLN A 92 0.92 19.15 8.78
C GLN A 92 0.71 20.23 7.71
N ARG A 93 -0.03 19.90 6.64
CA ARG A 93 -0.36 20.86 5.58
C ARG A 93 -1.56 21.74 5.93
N GLY A 94 -2.56 21.19 6.61
CA GLY A 94 -3.77 21.89 7.04
C GLY A 94 -3.51 22.96 8.11
N GLY A 95 -2.34 22.95 8.75
CA GLY A 95 -1.96 23.92 9.78
C GLY A 95 -2.50 23.57 11.17
N MET A 96 -2.74 22.29 11.44
CA MET A 96 -3.12 21.77 12.76
C MET A 96 -1.91 21.25 13.53
#